data_AF-X1SDD7-F1
#
_entry.id   AF-X1SDD7-F1
#
_cell.length_a   1.000
_cell.length_b   1.000
_cell.length_c   1.000
_cell.angle_alpha   90.00
_cell.angle_beta   90.00
_cell.angle_gamma   90.00
#
_symmetry.space_group_name_H-M   'P 1'
#
loop_
_entity.id
_entity.type
_entity.pdbx_description
1 polymer ?
#
loop_
_entity_poly.entity_id
_entity_poly.type
_entity_poly.pdbx_seq_one_letter_code
_entity_poly.pdbx_strand_id
1 'polypeptide(L)'
;MVRQLLIGNRITRNLNNWDKGEALWRTQSSRESDNLSPGSAVGVGLADFVTRRLVSKIDYRVTYINCFTAMTPEKARLPAVGETDREAIEWAFQTIGAVEPQQARVVKIKNTLHLDELYISQPLVSELKAKPDWEVEQRAYEIRFDLEGNIYLA
;
A
#
# COMPACT_ATOMS: atom_id res chain seq x y z
N MET A 1 20.57 6.23 2.22
CA MET A 1 20.04 5.81 0.90
C MET A 1 19.50 4.40 1.07
N VAL A 2 18.18 4.21 1.08
CA VAL A 2 17.56 2.87 1.21
C VAL A 2 17.93 2.09 -0.05
N ARG A 3 18.93 1.21 0.04
CA ARG A 3 19.49 0.57 -1.15
C ARG A 3 18.66 -0.59 -1.66
N GLN A 4 17.85 -1.23 -0.81
CA GLN A 4 16.91 -2.28 -1.18
C GLN A 4 15.79 -2.34 -0.14
N LEU A 5 14.55 -2.45 -0.61
CA LEU A 5 13.44 -2.92 0.21
C LEU A 5 13.26 -4.40 -0.12
N LEU A 6 13.58 -5.26 0.84
CA LEU A 6 13.34 -6.68 0.72
C LEU A 6 11.85 -6.93 0.95
N ILE A 7 11.11 -7.05 -0.15
CA ILE A 7 9.82 -7.71 -0.13
C ILE A 7 10.09 -9.21 -0.14
N GLY A 8 9.93 -9.81 1.02
CA GLY A 8 9.82 -11.25 1.13
C GLY A 8 8.56 -11.78 0.45
N ASN A 9 8.23 -12.98 0.87
CA ASN A 9 7.34 -13.89 0.19
C ASN A 9 5.95 -13.31 -0.15
N ARG A 10 5.31 -13.92 -1.15
CA ARG A 10 3.90 -13.72 -1.44
C ARG A 10 3.06 -14.60 -0.53
N ILE A 11 1.92 -14.09 -0.10
CA ILE A 11 0.94 -14.84 0.70
C ILE A 11 -0.39 -14.86 -0.05
N THR A 12 -1.04 -16.03 -0.08
CA THR A 12 -2.36 -16.27 -0.65
C THR A 12 -3.39 -16.64 0.44
N ARG A 13 -4.39 -15.78 0.73
CA ARG A 13 -5.57 -16.11 1.57
C ARG A 13 -6.69 -15.05 1.51
N ASN A 14 -7.96 -15.45 1.67
CA ASN A 14 -9.10 -14.52 1.82
C ASN A 14 -9.01 -13.69 3.11
N LEU A 15 -8.83 -12.36 2.99
CA LEU A 15 -8.59 -11.41 4.10
C LEU A 15 -9.82 -10.59 4.54
N ASN A 16 -11.04 -11.10 4.37
CA ASN A 16 -12.26 -10.36 4.76
C ASN A 16 -12.33 -9.94 6.25
N ASN A 17 -11.41 -10.38 7.13
CA ASN A 17 -11.41 -10.14 8.59
C ASN A 17 -10.07 -9.58 9.15
N TRP A 18 -9.32 -8.77 8.43
CA TRP A 18 -8.03 -8.24 8.95
C TRP A 18 -8.22 -7.02 9.88
N ASP A 19 -7.68 -7.10 11.10
CA ASP A 19 -7.64 -5.99 12.07
C ASP A 19 -6.53 -4.99 11.72
N LYS A 20 -6.89 -3.70 11.75
CA LYS A 20 -6.03 -2.56 11.39
C LYS A 20 -4.95 -2.35 12.47
N GLY A 21 -3.73 -2.84 12.25
CA GLY A 21 -2.66 -2.68 13.24
C GLY A 21 -1.23 -2.59 12.73
N GLU A 22 -0.96 -2.68 11.42
CA GLU A 22 0.42 -2.75 10.91
C GLU A 22 0.62 -1.83 9.71
N ALA A 23 1.81 -1.23 9.61
CA ALA A 23 2.17 -0.24 8.59
C ALA A 23 1.93 -0.79 7.18
N LEU A 24 0.75 -0.50 6.64
CA LEU A 24 0.30 -0.95 5.35
C LEU A 24 0.74 0.09 4.32
N TRP A 25 1.75 -0.24 3.50
CA TRP A 25 2.09 0.59 2.35
C TRP A 25 1.01 0.42 1.28
N ARG A 26 0.01 1.30 1.33
CA ARG A 26 -1.11 1.33 0.40
C ARG A 26 -0.70 2.11 -0.85
N THR A 27 -0.02 1.45 -1.78
CA THR A 27 -0.03 1.94 -3.16
C THR A 27 -1.45 1.74 -3.70
N GLN A 28 -2.32 2.75 -3.55
CA GLN A 28 -3.52 2.80 -4.39
C GLN A 28 -3.02 3.04 -5.82
N SER A 29 -2.74 1.94 -6.52
CA SER A 29 -2.62 1.97 -7.96
C SER A 29 -4.01 2.31 -8.49
N SER A 30 -4.06 3.39 -9.25
CA SER A 30 -5.22 4.04 -9.88
C SER A 30 -6.17 3.19 -10.73
N ARG A 31 -6.15 1.87 -10.62
CA ARG A 31 -6.95 0.98 -11.49
C ARG A 31 -8.23 0.46 -10.86
N GLU A 32 -8.46 0.59 -9.56
CA GLU A 32 -9.48 -0.27 -8.95
C GLU A 32 -10.43 0.46 -8.02
N SER A 33 -11.51 0.88 -8.64
CA SER A 33 -12.83 1.01 -8.03
C SER A 33 -13.84 0.51 -9.06
N ASP A 34 -13.72 -0.74 -9.49
CA ASP A 34 -14.58 -1.29 -10.55
C ASP A 34 -16.05 -1.47 -10.13
N ASN A 35 -16.38 -1.21 -8.85
CA ASN A 35 -17.76 -1.06 -8.35
C ASN A 35 -18.09 0.34 -7.81
N LEU A 36 -17.15 1.30 -7.89
CA LEU A 36 -17.33 2.68 -7.45
C LEU A 36 -16.74 3.57 -8.55
N SER A 37 -17.60 4.08 -9.43
CA SER A 37 -17.35 5.14 -10.44
C SER A 37 -15.87 5.42 -10.77
N PRO A 38 -15.39 5.13 -12.00
CA PRO A 38 -13.99 5.38 -12.40
C PRO A 38 -13.45 6.72 -11.90
N GLY A 39 -12.30 6.71 -11.24
CA GLY A 39 -11.69 7.90 -10.64
C GLY A 39 -12.11 8.21 -9.19
N SER A 40 -13.03 7.46 -8.59
CA SER A 40 -13.34 7.60 -7.17
C SER A 40 -12.17 7.15 -6.29
N ALA A 41 -11.72 8.01 -5.38
CA ALA A 41 -10.61 7.74 -4.46
C ALA A 41 -11.07 7.75 -2.99
N VAL A 42 -12.22 7.12 -2.71
CA VAL A 42 -12.75 7.04 -1.34
C VAL A 42 -11.74 6.35 -0.42
N GLY A 43 -11.38 7.03 0.66
CA GLY A 43 -10.43 6.53 1.65
C GLY A 43 -8.98 6.88 1.34
N VAL A 44 -8.70 7.69 0.32
CA VAL A 44 -7.36 8.26 0.09
C VAL A 44 -6.87 9.05 1.30
N GLY A 45 -7.77 9.75 2.00
CA GLY A 45 -7.43 10.53 3.20
C GLY A 45 -7.07 9.71 4.44
N LEU A 46 -7.11 8.38 4.35
CA LEU A 46 -6.65 7.48 5.41
C LEU A 46 -5.19 7.02 5.23
N ALA A 47 -4.55 7.40 4.13
CA ALA A 47 -3.12 7.18 3.94
C ALA A 47 -2.31 8.33 4.54
N ASP A 48 -1.09 8.03 4.99
CA ASP A 48 -0.13 9.05 5.42
C ASP A 48 0.54 9.75 4.22
N PHE A 49 0.86 8.94 3.20
CA PHE A 49 1.53 9.37 1.97
C PHE A 49 0.80 8.83 0.74
N VAL A 50 0.78 9.64 -0.31
CA VAL A 50 0.26 9.27 -1.64
C VAL A 50 1.25 9.71 -2.72
N THR A 51 1.00 9.29 -3.96
CA THR A 51 1.88 9.61 -5.09
C THR A 51 1.20 10.57 -6.05
N ARG A 52 1.99 11.41 -6.74
CA ARG A 52 1.52 12.33 -7.78
C ARG A 52 0.69 11.62 -8.84
N ARG A 53 1.12 10.40 -9.22
CA ARG A 53 0.43 9.52 -10.16
C ARG A 53 -0.98 9.14 -9.69
N LEU A 54 -1.19 8.82 -8.41
CA LEU A 54 -2.52 8.56 -7.86
C LEU A 54 -3.36 9.85 -7.90
N VAL A 55 -2.82 10.94 -7.35
CA VAL A 55 -3.50 12.24 -7.22
C VAL A 55 -3.99 12.75 -8.58
N SER A 56 -3.19 12.62 -9.63
CA SER A 56 -3.53 13.04 -10.99
C SER A 56 -4.73 12.32 -11.61
N LYS A 57 -5.16 11.20 -11.02
CA LYS A 57 -6.25 10.36 -11.52
C LYS A 57 -7.51 10.41 -10.66
N ILE A 58 -7.50 11.21 -9.59
CA ILE A 58 -8.65 11.37 -8.70
C ILE A 58 -9.70 12.25 -9.38
N ASP A 59 -10.92 11.74 -9.51
CA ASP A 59 -12.10 12.57 -9.68
C ASP A 59 -12.54 13.08 -8.31
N TYR A 60 -12.15 14.32 -8.00
CA TYR A 60 -12.48 14.94 -6.72
C TYR A 60 -13.97 15.14 -6.52
N ARG A 61 -14.73 15.41 -7.59
CA ARG A 61 -16.17 15.63 -7.48
C ARG A 61 -16.86 14.35 -7.06
N VAL A 62 -16.56 13.24 -7.75
CA VAL A 62 -17.08 11.91 -7.40
C VAL A 62 -16.64 11.50 -6.00
N THR A 63 -15.36 11.72 -5.67
CA THR A 63 -14.82 11.39 -4.35
C THR A 63 -15.52 12.17 -3.24
N TYR A 64 -15.75 13.48 -3.41
CA TYR A 64 -16.45 14.31 -2.43
C TYR A 64 -17.91 13.91 -2.27
N ILE A 65 -18.63 13.68 -3.36
CA ILE A 65 -20.02 13.21 -3.30
C ILE A 65 -20.08 11.91 -2.49
N ASN A 66 -19.27 10.92 -2.85
CA ASN A 66 -19.27 9.61 -2.18
C ASN A 66 -18.93 9.73 -0.68
N CYS A 67 -17.91 10.51 -0.33
CA CYS A 67 -17.50 10.69 1.06
C CYS A 67 -18.54 11.49 1.88
N PHE A 68 -19.15 12.52 1.30
CA PHE A 68 -20.13 13.37 2.00
C PHE A 68 -21.46 12.65 2.21
N THR A 69 -21.94 11.92 1.19
CA THR A 69 -23.14 11.06 1.32
C THR A 69 -22.92 9.97 2.36
N ALA A 70 -21.70 9.42 2.48
CA ALA A 70 -21.34 8.45 3.50
C ALA A 70 -20.97 9.07 4.87
N MET A 71 -21.13 10.40 5.05
CA MET A 71 -20.77 11.12 6.29
C MET A 71 -19.33 10.89 6.76
N THR A 72 -18.39 10.69 5.82
CA THR A 72 -16.97 10.42 6.11
C THR A 72 -16.04 11.38 5.35
N PRO A 73 -16.14 12.70 5.59
CA PRO A 73 -15.36 13.71 4.87
C PRO A 73 -13.85 13.56 5.05
N GLU A 74 -13.40 12.96 6.15
CA GLU A 74 -11.99 12.66 6.41
C GLU A 74 -11.37 11.73 5.35
N LYS A 75 -12.17 10.85 4.74
CA LYS A 75 -11.73 9.92 3.70
C LYS A 75 -11.38 10.61 2.36
N ALA A 76 -11.78 11.86 2.18
CA ALA A 76 -11.48 12.66 0.99
C ALA A 76 -10.31 13.64 1.17
N ARG A 77 -9.67 13.68 2.36
CA ARG A 77 -8.49 14.54 2.59
C ARG A 77 -7.35 14.13 1.66
N LEU A 78 -6.52 15.11 1.28
CA LEU A 78 -5.31 14.86 0.51
C LEU A 78 -4.11 14.69 1.47
N PRO A 79 -3.48 13.51 1.51
CA PRO A 79 -2.26 13.29 2.31
C PRO A 79 -1.03 13.96 1.69
N ALA A 80 0.14 13.80 2.34
CA ALA A 80 1.41 14.24 1.77
C ALA A 80 1.67 13.54 0.43
N VAL A 81 2.00 14.31 -0.61
CA VAL A 81 2.13 13.79 -1.97
C VAL A 81 3.60 13.75 -2.37
N GLY A 82 4.15 12.54 -2.52
CA GLY A 82 5.45 12.34 -3.16
C GLY A 82 5.31 12.36 -4.68
N GLU A 83 6.30 12.91 -5.37
CA GLU A 83 6.37 12.98 -6.82
C GLU A 83 6.52 11.59 -7.46
N THR A 84 7.17 10.64 -6.77
CA THR A 84 7.37 9.27 -7.24
C THR A 84 7.00 8.24 -6.16
N ASP A 85 6.83 6.97 -6.55
CA ASP A 85 6.64 5.89 -5.57
C ASP A 85 7.86 5.78 -4.63
N ARG A 86 9.08 5.98 -5.17
CA ARG A 86 10.33 6.01 -4.40
C ARG A 86 10.31 7.06 -3.30
N GLU A 87 10.00 8.31 -3.65
CA GLU A 87 10.01 9.42 -2.68
C GLU A 87 8.97 9.20 -1.57
N ALA A 88 7.75 8.81 -1.94
CA ALA A 88 6.68 8.58 -0.98
C ALA A 88 7.03 7.43 -0.02
N ILE A 89 7.71 6.38 -0.51
CA ILE A 89 8.25 5.30 0.33
C ILE A 89 9.37 5.82 1.24
N GLU A 90 10.33 6.58 0.71
CA GLU A 90 11.43 7.14 1.51
C GLU A 90 10.91 7.99 2.67
N TRP A 91 9.87 8.80 2.46
CA TRP A 91 9.20 9.53 3.54
C TRP A 91 8.53 8.60 4.56
N ALA A 92 7.85 7.56 4.10
CA ALA A 92 7.27 6.56 5.02
C ALA A 92 8.34 5.92 5.91
N PHE A 93 9.53 5.61 5.36
CA PHE A 93 10.65 5.09 6.14
C PHE A 93 11.23 6.09 7.14
N GLN A 94 11.09 7.39 6.89
CA GLN A 94 11.51 8.42 7.84
C GLN A 94 10.53 8.54 9.03
N THR A 95 9.29 8.05 8.90
CA THR A 95 8.27 8.16 9.96
C THR A 95 8.12 6.93 10.85
N ILE A 96 8.72 5.78 10.50
CA ILE A 96 8.59 4.54 11.28
C ILE A 96 9.52 4.46 12.52
N GLY A 97 10.32 5.50 12.77
CA GLY A 97 11.25 5.57 13.90
C GLY A 97 12.61 4.92 13.62
N ALA A 98 13.38 4.64 14.67
CA ALA A 98 14.74 4.08 14.59
C ALA A 98 14.74 2.58 14.29
N VAL A 99 14.20 2.21 13.13
CA VAL A 99 14.20 0.84 12.61
C VAL A 99 15.07 0.82 11.37
N GLU A 100 16.08 -0.06 11.36
CA GLU A 100 16.87 -0.29 10.15
C GLU A 100 15.95 -0.72 9.01
N PRO A 101 16.09 -0.17 7.78
CA PRO A 101 15.16 -0.46 6.68
C PRO A 101 14.94 -1.95 6.40
N GLN A 102 15.95 -2.79 6.62
CA GLN A 102 15.88 -4.25 6.43
C GLN A 102 15.03 -4.97 7.49
N GLN A 103 14.81 -4.34 8.65
CA GLN A 103 14.00 -4.85 9.75
C GLN A 103 12.57 -4.29 9.75
N ALA A 104 12.26 -3.39 8.82
CA ALA A 104 10.92 -2.84 8.71
C ALA A 104 9.89 -3.91 8.32
N ARG A 105 8.74 -3.89 9.00
CA ARG A 105 7.58 -4.72 8.69
C ARG A 105 6.78 -4.00 7.62
N VAL A 106 6.81 -4.52 6.40
CA VAL A 106 6.19 -3.90 5.22
C VAL A 106 5.22 -4.89 4.61
N VAL A 107 4.02 -4.42 4.32
CA VAL A 107 3.05 -5.14 3.49
C VAL A 107 2.75 -4.29 2.26
N LYS A 108 2.86 -4.89 1.08
CA LYS A 108 2.42 -4.33 -0.18
C LYS A 108 1.23 -5.13 -0.71
N ILE A 109 0.16 -4.42 -1.00
CA ILE A 109 -1.02 -4.96 -1.70
C ILE A 109 -1.02 -4.47 -3.14
N LYS A 110 -1.66 -5.23 -4.04
CA LYS A 110 -1.85 -4.77 -5.43
C LYS A 110 -2.91 -3.67 -5.50
N ASN A 111 -4.00 -3.88 -4.79
CA ASN A 111 -5.20 -3.05 -4.76
C ASN A 111 -6.11 -3.55 -3.63
N THR A 112 -7.24 -2.90 -3.42
CA THR A 112 -8.17 -3.22 -2.33
C THR A 112 -9.24 -4.25 -2.69
N LEU A 113 -9.36 -4.63 -3.96
CA LEU A 113 -10.31 -5.66 -4.42
C LEU A 113 -9.71 -7.08 -4.35
N HIS A 114 -8.38 -7.17 -4.47
CA HIS A 114 -7.59 -8.38 -4.46
C HIS A 114 -6.68 -8.39 -3.23
N LEU A 115 -7.31 -8.53 -2.07
CA LEU A 115 -6.63 -8.75 -0.78
C LEU A 115 -6.31 -10.23 -0.55
N ASP A 116 -6.62 -11.09 -1.51
CA ASP A 116 -6.23 -12.49 -1.50
C ASP A 116 -4.73 -12.68 -1.62
N GLU A 117 -4.00 -11.69 -2.15
CA GLU A 117 -2.57 -11.77 -2.37
C GLU A 117 -1.81 -10.57 -1.82
N LEU A 118 -0.85 -10.83 -0.95
CA LEU A 118 0.00 -9.81 -0.35
C LEU A 118 1.48 -10.12 -0.56
N TYR A 119 2.27 -9.06 -0.61
CA TYR A 119 3.72 -9.11 -0.57
C TYR A 119 4.18 -8.61 0.80
N ILE A 120 5.03 -9.36 1.49
CA ILE A 120 5.42 -9.04 2.87
C ILE A 120 6.94 -8.91 3.00
N SER A 121 7.47 -8.09 3.89
CA SER A 121 8.93 -8.05 4.13
C SER A 121 9.43 -9.29 4.88
N GLN A 122 10.75 -9.53 4.82
CA GLN A 122 11.38 -10.69 5.45
C GLN A 122 11.05 -10.86 6.96
N PRO A 123 11.02 -9.79 7.79
CA PRO A 123 10.65 -9.90 9.21
C PRO A 123 9.26 -10.51 9.46
N LEU A 124 8.32 -10.41 8.51
CA LEU A 124 6.97 -10.94 8.65
C LEU A 124 6.85 -12.43 8.27
N VAL A 125 7.85 -12.99 7.60
CA VAL A 125 7.77 -14.36 7.04
C VAL A 125 7.61 -15.41 8.14
N SER A 126 8.47 -15.37 9.16
CA SER A 126 8.44 -16.37 10.24
C SER A 126 7.15 -16.28 11.07
N GLU A 127 6.68 -15.05 11.32
CA GLU A 127 5.45 -14.81 12.07
C GLU A 127 4.23 -15.35 11.33
N LEU A 128 4.11 -15.08 10.03
CA LEU A 128 2.97 -15.51 9.24
C LEU A 128 3.01 -17.00 8.92
N LYS A 129 4.18 -17.60 8.68
CA LYS A 129 4.31 -19.07 8.54
C LYS A 129 3.81 -19.86 9.75
N ALA A 130 3.90 -19.28 10.95
CA ALA A 130 3.43 -19.94 12.17
C ALA A 130 1.90 -19.88 12.34
N LYS A 131 1.21 -19.02 11.58
CA LYS A 131 -0.25 -18.88 11.67
C LYS A 131 -0.89 -19.90 10.72
N PRO A 132 -1.80 -20.78 11.20
CA PRO A 132 -2.43 -21.82 10.38
C PRO A 132 -3.25 -21.24 9.22
N ASP A 133 -3.58 -19.96 9.34
CA ASP A 133 -4.36 -19.26 8.35
C ASP A 133 -3.56 -18.68 7.18
N TRP A 134 -2.24 -18.75 7.20
CA TRP A 134 -1.42 -18.05 6.22
C TRP A 134 -0.61 -19.04 5.39
N GLU A 135 -0.76 -18.98 4.08
CA GLU A 135 0.09 -19.69 3.14
C GLU A 135 1.17 -18.74 2.65
N VAL A 136 2.43 -19.03 2.97
CA VAL A 136 3.58 -18.19 2.59
C VAL A 136 4.37 -18.91 1.51
N GLU A 137 4.41 -18.35 0.30
CA GLU A 137 5.25 -18.86 -0.80
C GLU A 137 6.73 -18.84 -0.38
N GLN A 138 7.61 -19.64 -0.99
CA GLN A 138 9.06 -19.58 -0.73
C GLN A 138 9.82 -18.70 -1.72
N ARG A 139 9.10 -17.91 -2.52
CA ARG A 139 9.67 -17.04 -3.54
C ARG A 139 9.86 -15.62 -3.00
N ALA A 140 11.11 -15.17 -2.96
CA ALA A 140 11.45 -13.80 -2.65
C ALA A 140 11.36 -12.92 -3.91
N TYR A 141 10.98 -11.65 -3.71
CA TYR A 141 10.89 -10.65 -4.78
C TYR A 141 11.69 -9.41 -4.38
N GLU A 142 12.39 -8.78 -5.32
CA GLU A 142 13.08 -7.53 -4.99
C GLU A 142 12.19 -6.33 -5.33
N ILE A 143 12.02 -5.38 -4.40
CA ILE A 143 11.50 -4.07 -4.80
C ILE A 143 12.57 -3.38 -5.63
N ARG A 144 12.19 -3.02 -6.85
CA ARG A 144 12.97 -2.13 -7.69
C ARG A 144 12.12 -0.93 -8.10
N PHE A 145 12.84 0.08 -8.57
CA PHE A 145 12.24 1.28 -9.11
C PHE A 145 12.70 1.44 -10.56
N ASP A 146 11.78 1.83 -11.42
CA ASP A 146 12.12 2.19 -12.80
C ASP A 146 12.80 3.57 -12.86
N LEU A 147 13.09 4.04 -14.08
CA LEU A 147 13.72 5.34 -14.32
C LEU A 147 12.82 6.53 -13.89
N GLU A 148 11.51 6.31 -13.80
CA GLU A 148 10.53 7.30 -13.35
C GLU A 148 10.30 7.24 -11.83
N GLY A 149 10.97 6.32 -11.13
CA GLY A 149 10.80 6.13 -9.70
C GLY A 149 9.52 5.39 -9.31
N ASN A 150 8.85 4.71 -10.24
CA ASN A 150 7.70 3.84 -9.94
C ASN A 150 8.18 2.47 -9.46
N ILE A 151 7.41 1.87 -8.55
CA ILE A 151 7.73 0.58 -7.94
C ILE A 151 7.36 -0.59 -8.85
N TYR A 152 8.27 -1.57 -8.98
CA TYR A 152 7.97 -2.90 -9.52
C TYR A 152 8.67 -4.00 -8.72
N LEU A 153 8.21 -5.24 -8.90
CA LEU A 153 8.78 -6.42 -8.25
C LEU A 153 9.56 -7.23 -9.29
N ALA A 154 10.80 -7.58 -8.97
CA ALA A 154 11.69 -8.41 -9.79
C ALA A 154 11.85 -9.82 -9.21
#